data_AF-A0A0T6A4M2-F1
#
_entry.id   AF-A0A0T6A4M2-F1
#
_cell.length_a   1.000
_cell.length_b   1.000
_cell.length_c   1.000
_cell.angle_alpha   90.00
_cell.angle_beta   90.00
_cell.angle_gamma   90.00
#
_symmetry.space_group_name_H-M   'P 1'
#
loop_
_entity.id
_entity.type
_entity.pdbx_description
1 polymer ?
#
loop_
_entity_poly.entity_id
_entity_poly.type
_entity_poly.pdbx_seq_one_letter_code
_entity_poly.pdbx_strand_id
1 'polypeptide(L)'
;MINRRPASGKWSAHENLAHLARIHEIYLERIRRILSEERPQLPRYTAEDDPEWPQWVRMSTEEVVQRLMALRDELVRVVTPLSLDRLNRIGVHSALGGMTIPEWIEFFLLHEAHHLYAAMQRARDG
;
A
#
# COMPACT_ATOMS: atom_id res chain seq x y z
N MET A 1 -11.21 -16.42 -13.03
CA MET A 1 -11.18 -14.99 -13.41
C MET A 1 -10.18 -14.20 -12.58
N ILE A 2 -10.27 -14.22 -11.23
CA ILE A 2 -9.45 -13.38 -10.35
C ILE A 2 -7.93 -13.56 -10.56
N ASN A 3 -7.45 -14.79 -10.78
CA ASN A 3 -6.01 -15.09 -10.99
C ASN A 3 -5.55 -14.97 -12.46
N ARG A 4 -6.45 -14.68 -13.41
CA ARG A 4 -6.11 -14.69 -14.85
C ARG A 4 -5.47 -13.36 -15.21
N ARG A 5 -4.25 -13.40 -15.77
CA ARG A 5 -3.64 -12.23 -16.40
C ARG A 5 -4.26 -12.00 -17.80
N PRO A 6 -4.58 -10.75 -18.18
CA PRO A 6 -4.97 -10.41 -19.55
C PRO A 6 -3.81 -10.62 -20.54
N ALA A 7 -4.15 -10.74 -21.83
CA ALA A 7 -3.17 -10.90 -22.91
C ALA A 7 -2.16 -9.73 -23.02
N SER A 8 -2.48 -8.57 -22.45
CA SER A 8 -1.58 -7.42 -22.37
C SER A 8 -0.41 -7.61 -21.40
N GLY A 9 -0.37 -8.71 -20.63
CA GLY A 9 0.68 -8.98 -19.64
C GLY A 9 0.55 -8.17 -18.34
N LYS A 10 -0.47 -7.31 -18.22
CA LYS A 10 -0.80 -6.58 -16.99
C LYS A 10 -1.18 -7.54 -15.87
N TRP A 11 -1.12 -7.06 -14.63
CA TRP A 11 -1.54 -7.83 -13.45
C TRP A 11 -3.00 -8.27 -13.52
N SER A 12 -3.25 -9.46 -12.98
CA SER A 12 -4.57 -10.02 -12.70
C SER A 12 -5.27 -9.25 -11.56
N ALA A 13 -6.54 -9.57 -11.29
CA ALA A 13 -7.24 -8.98 -10.15
C ALA A 13 -6.59 -9.39 -8.82
N HIS A 14 -6.19 -10.66 -8.69
CA HIS A 14 -5.47 -11.17 -7.53
C HIS A 14 -4.18 -10.40 -7.26
N GLU A 15 -3.36 -10.19 -8.30
CA GLU A 15 -2.09 -9.50 -8.16
C GLU A 15 -2.26 -8.03 -7.76
N ASN A 16 -3.32 -7.36 -8.23
CA ASN A 16 -3.63 -6.02 -7.73
C ASN A 16 -4.00 -6.04 -6.24
N LEU A 17 -4.77 -7.03 -5.77
CA LEU A 17 -5.10 -7.17 -4.35
C LEU A 17 -3.86 -7.53 -3.52
N ALA A 18 -2.98 -8.40 -4.02
CA ALA A 18 -1.73 -8.77 -3.36
C ALA A 18 -0.80 -7.55 -3.22
N HIS A 19 -0.69 -6.74 -4.27
CA HIS A 19 0.06 -5.49 -4.24
C HIS A 19 -0.54 -4.50 -3.25
N LEU A 20 -1.86 -4.40 -3.16
CA LEU A 20 -2.54 -3.57 -2.17
C LEU A 20 -2.23 -3.99 -0.73
N ALA A 21 -2.21 -5.29 -0.43
CA ALA A 21 -1.85 -5.75 0.90
C ALA A 21 -0.38 -5.45 1.22
N ARG A 22 0.54 -5.75 0.28
CA ARG A 22 1.97 -5.49 0.47
C ARG A 22 2.30 -4.00 0.61
N ILE A 23 1.75 -3.16 -0.27
CA ILE A 23 2.00 -1.71 -0.18
C ILE A 23 1.46 -1.15 1.14
N HIS A 24 0.36 -1.70 1.69
CA HIS A 24 -0.16 -1.29 2.99
C HIS A 24 0.83 -1.56 4.12
N GLU A 25 1.50 -2.72 4.15
CA GLU A 25 2.57 -3.01 5.13
C GLU A 25 3.67 -1.95 5.08
N ILE A 26 4.09 -1.61 3.87
CA ILE A 26 5.18 -0.65 3.63
C ILE A 26 4.75 0.76 4.07
N TYR A 27 3.50 1.15 3.84
CA TYR A 27 3.00 2.43 4.35
C TYR A 27 2.91 2.45 5.86
N LEU A 28 2.47 1.36 6.50
CA LEU A 28 2.47 1.24 7.96
C LEU A 28 3.88 1.39 8.53
N GLU A 29 4.87 0.74 7.93
CA GLU A 29 6.29 0.92 8.27
C GLU A 29 6.73 2.37 8.11
N ARG A 30 6.41 3.01 6.97
CA ARG A 30 6.75 4.42 6.71
C ARG A 30 6.13 5.35 7.74
N ILE A 31 4.87 5.17 8.10
CA ILE A 31 4.21 5.97 9.14
C ILE A 31 4.93 5.79 10.47
N ARG A 32 5.29 4.56 10.86
CA ARG A 32 6.07 4.30 12.08
C ARG A 32 7.45 4.98 12.06
N ARG A 33 8.13 4.96 10.91
CA ARG A 33 9.41 5.67 10.73
C ARG A 33 9.24 7.17 10.84
N ILE A 34 8.24 7.77 10.19
CA ILE A 34 7.95 9.22 10.31
C ILE A 34 7.66 9.60 11.77
N LEU A 35 6.99 8.73 12.52
CA LEU A 35 6.66 8.94 13.92
C LEU A 35 7.84 8.80 14.89
N SER A 36 8.95 8.16 14.49
CA SER A 36 10.09 7.83 15.36
C SER A 36 11.42 8.48 14.93
N GLU A 37 11.60 8.73 13.64
CA GLU A 37 12.79 9.34 13.03
C GLU A 37 12.51 10.80 12.66
N GLU A 38 13.53 11.64 12.71
CA GLU A 38 13.44 13.01 12.20
C GLU A 38 13.60 13.00 10.67
N ARG A 39 12.54 13.39 9.94
CA ARG A 39 12.55 13.56 8.47
C ARG A 39 13.17 12.37 7.71
N PRO A 40 12.72 11.12 7.94
CA PRO A 40 13.29 9.95 7.31
C PRO A 40 13.19 10.04 5.78
N GLN A 41 14.25 9.59 5.10
CA GLN A 41 14.25 9.44 3.64
C GLN A 41 13.53 8.14 3.27
N LEU A 42 12.46 8.28 2.48
CA LEU A 42 11.57 7.19 2.10
C LEU A 42 11.62 7.00 0.58
N PRO A 43 12.33 5.96 0.10
CA PRO A 43 12.50 5.72 -1.34
C PRO A 43 11.17 5.33 -1.99
N ARG A 44 11.08 5.49 -3.32
CA ARG A 44 9.97 4.94 -4.09
C ARG A 44 9.92 3.42 -3.91
N TYR A 45 8.71 2.87 -3.79
CA TYR A 45 8.50 1.42 -3.81
C TYR A 45 8.11 0.96 -5.21
N THR A 46 8.57 -0.21 -5.61
CA THR A 46 8.22 -0.89 -6.87
C THR A 46 8.18 -2.40 -6.58
N ALA A 47 7.10 -3.08 -6.96
CA ALA A 47 6.89 -4.47 -6.58
C ALA A 47 7.94 -5.41 -7.21
N GLU A 48 8.44 -5.05 -8.39
CA GLU A 48 9.48 -5.76 -9.12
C GLU A 48 10.83 -5.79 -8.38
N ASP A 49 11.10 -4.78 -7.55
CA ASP A 49 12.32 -4.66 -6.74
C ASP A 49 12.14 -5.22 -5.32
N ASP A 50 10.93 -5.65 -4.96
CA ASP A 50 10.61 -6.15 -3.62
C ASP A 50 10.86 -7.66 -3.51
N PRO A 51 11.84 -8.10 -2.71
CA PRO A 51 12.13 -9.53 -2.54
C PRO A 51 10.96 -10.30 -1.92
N GLU A 52 10.07 -9.61 -1.20
CA GLU A 52 8.88 -10.22 -0.58
C GLU A 52 7.75 -10.39 -1.60
N TRP A 53 7.75 -9.65 -2.72
CA TRP A 53 6.65 -9.66 -3.69
C TRP A 53 6.28 -11.05 -4.23
N PRO A 54 7.23 -11.93 -4.60
CA PRO A 54 6.90 -13.28 -5.05
C PRO A 54 6.12 -14.12 -4.04
N GLN A 55 6.25 -13.85 -2.74
CA GLN A 55 5.48 -14.58 -1.73
C GLN A 55 4.03 -14.09 -1.68
N TRP A 56 3.80 -12.78 -1.84
CA TRP A 56 2.48 -12.17 -1.84
C TRP A 56 1.63 -12.66 -3.01
N VAL A 57 2.24 -12.77 -4.20
CA VAL A 57 1.56 -13.28 -5.40
C VAL A 57 1.21 -14.78 -5.29
N ARG A 58 1.88 -15.53 -4.40
CA ARG A 58 1.60 -16.96 -4.20
C ARG A 58 0.53 -17.23 -3.14
N MET A 59 0.20 -16.25 -2.31
CA MET A 59 -0.87 -16.39 -1.31
C MET A 59 -2.22 -16.62 -1.97
N SER A 60 -3.15 -17.21 -1.23
CA SER A 60 -4.53 -17.27 -1.71
C SER A 60 -5.14 -15.86 -1.72
N THR A 61 -6.12 -15.62 -2.59
CA THR A 61 -6.83 -14.32 -2.59
C THR A 61 -7.51 -14.06 -1.24
N GLU A 62 -8.03 -15.11 -0.60
CA GLU A 62 -8.64 -15.02 0.73
C GLU A 62 -7.64 -14.54 1.77
N GLU A 63 -6.44 -15.14 1.82
CA GLU A 63 -5.38 -14.73 2.74
C GLU A 63 -4.95 -13.28 2.50
N VAL A 64 -4.77 -12.88 1.24
CA VAL A 64 -4.43 -11.50 0.88
C VAL A 64 -5.47 -10.51 1.39
N VAL A 65 -6.77 -10.81 1.21
CA VAL A 65 -7.86 -9.95 1.66
C VAL A 65 -7.92 -9.87 3.19
N GLN A 66 -7.77 -11.01 3.88
CA GLN A 66 -7.72 -11.05 5.34
C GLN A 66 -6.57 -10.19 5.90
N ARG A 67 -5.38 -10.30 5.30
CA ARG A 67 -4.22 -9.48 5.67
C ARG A 67 -4.46 -7.99 5.41
N LEU A 68 -5.02 -7.64 4.25
CA LEU A 68 -5.34 -6.25 3.92
C LEU A 68 -6.32 -5.63 4.93
N MET A 69 -7.34 -6.38 5.36
CA MET A 69 -8.29 -5.93 6.39
C MET A 69 -7.58 -5.72 7.74
N ALA A 70 -6.73 -6.65 8.17
CA ALA A 70 -5.97 -6.51 9.40
C ALA A 70 -5.01 -5.31 9.38
N LEU A 71 -4.35 -5.07 8.24
CA LEU A 71 -3.47 -3.90 8.03
C LEU A 71 -4.27 -2.59 8.06
N ARG A 72 -5.46 -2.56 7.47
CA ARG A 72 -6.37 -1.41 7.56
C ARG A 72 -6.72 -1.08 9.01
N ASP A 73 -7.12 -2.09 9.79
CA ASP A 73 -7.45 -1.91 11.21
C ASP A 73 -6.25 -1.38 11.99
N GLU A 74 -5.05 -1.86 11.68
CA GLU A 74 -3.82 -1.39 12.30
C GLU A 74 -3.48 0.06 11.93
N LEU A 75 -3.59 0.44 10.65
CA LEU A 75 -3.37 1.82 10.21
C LEU A 75 -4.30 2.79 10.94
N VAL A 76 -5.59 2.46 11.02
CA VAL A 76 -6.60 3.26 11.74
C VAL A 76 -6.20 3.39 13.21
N ARG A 77 -5.88 2.26 13.87
CA ARG A 77 -5.45 2.23 15.27
C ARG A 77 -4.21 3.08 15.55
N VAL A 78 -3.24 3.12 14.62
CA VAL A 78 -2.00 3.90 14.74
C VAL A 78 -2.26 5.39 14.54
N VAL A 79 -3.08 5.76 13.55
CA VAL A 79 -3.22 7.16 13.12
C VAL A 79 -4.29 7.92 13.90
N THR A 80 -5.43 7.29 14.21
CA THR A 80 -6.55 7.95 14.88
C THR A 80 -6.20 8.67 16.20
N PRO A 81 -5.36 8.12 17.09
CA PRO A 81 -5.05 8.78 18.36
C PRO A 81 -3.91 9.82 18.27
N LEU A 82 -3.33 10.06 17.08
CA LEU A 82 -2.22 10.99 16.94
C LEU A 82 -2.66 12.43 17.20
N SER A 83 -1.86 13.18 17.97
CA SER A 83 -2.02 14.62 18.11
C SER A 83 -1.65 15.35 16.82
N LEU A 84 -2.09 16.61 16.69
CA LEU A 84 -1.75 17.44 15.54
C LEU A 84 -0.24 17.60 15.31
N ASP A 85 0.54 17.72 16.40
CA ASP A 85 2.02 17.76 16.32
C ASP A 85 2.59 16.48 15.70
N ARG A 86 2.10 15.31 16.12
CA ARG A 86 2.54 14.02 15.55
C ARG A 86 2.11 13.87 14.10
N LEU A 87 0.90 14.32 13.74
CA LEU A 87 0.41 14.31 12.35
C LEU A 87 1.26 15.21 11.44
N ASN A 88 1.75 16.34 11.96
CA ASN A 88 2.59 17.28 11.22
C ASN A 88 4.05 16.80 11.06
N ARG A 89 4.43 15.64 11.60
CA ARG A 89 5.75 15.06 11.35
C ARG A 89 5.92 14.73 9.88
N ILE A 90 7.14 14.96 9.38
CA ILE A 90 7.46 14.91 7.95
C ILE A 90 8.27 13.65 7.64
N GLY A 91 7.89 12.92 6.60
CA GLY A 91 8.75 11.98 5.88
C GLY A 91 9.12 12.53 4.50
N VAL A 92 10.31 12.22 3.99
CA VAL A 92 10.79 12.76 2.71
C VAL A 92 10.62 11.71 1.62
N HIS A 93 9.61 11.87 0.75
CA HIS A 93 9.42 11.04 -0.42
C HIS A 93 10.43 11.42 -1.51
N SER A 94 11.15 10.44 -2.04
CA SER A 94 12.22 10.66 -3.05
C SER A 94 11.85 11.55 -4.24
N ALA A 95 10.57 11.56 -4.68
CA ALA A 95 10.12 12.37 -5.81
C ALA A 95 9.24 13.58 -5.43
N LEU A 96 8.60 13.57 -4.24
CA LEU A 96 7.61 14.58 -3.85
C LEU A 96 8.13 15.51 -2.75
N GLY A 97 9.31 15.22 -2.18
CA GLY A 97 9.89 15.99 -1.11
C GLY A 97 9.25 15.67 0.25
N GLY A 98 9.33 16.63 1.18
CA GLY A 98 8.78 16.47 2.52
C GLY A 98 7.27 16.48 2.52
N MET A 99 6.67 15.43 3.10
CA MET A 99 5.23 15.26 3.24
C MET A 99 4.90 14.90 4.70
N THR A 100 3.83 15.50 5.23
CA THR A 100 3.22 15.20 6.53
C THR A 100 2.48 13.86 6.51
N ILE A 101 2.15 13.31 7.68
CA ILE A 101 1.40 12.04 7.78
C ILE A 101 0.06 12.10 7.02
N PRO A 102 -0.77 13.16 7.14
CA PRO A 102 -1.99 13.28 6.33
C PRO A 102 -1.75 13.22 4.82
N GLU A 103 -0.71 13.89 4.32
CA GLU A 103 -0.37 13.87 2.88
C GLU A 103 0.09 12.48 2.43
N TRP A 104 0.85 11.75 3.27
CA TRP A 104 1.18 10.35 3.02
C TRP A 104 -0.06 9.45 2.95
N ILE A 105 -1.04 9.69 3.83
CA ILE A 105 -2.31 8.94 3.85
C ILE A 105 -3.14 9.27 2.61
N GLU A 106 -3.24 10.53 2.22
CA GLU A 106 -3.94 10.93 1.00
C GLU A 106 -3.32 10.27 -0.23
N PHE A 107 -1.99 10.33 -0.36
CA PHE A 107 -1.27 9.68 -1.45
C PHE A 107 -1.50 8.16 -1.46
N PHE A 108 -1.50 7.53 -0.29
CA PHE A 108 -1.83 6.11 -0.13
C PHE A 108 -3.25 5.79 -0.61
N LEU A 109 -4.26 6.55 -0.18
CA LEU A 109 -5.66 6.31 -0.54
C LEU A 109 -5.91 6.47 -2.04
N LEU A 110 -5.27 7.45 -2.69
CA LEU A 110 -5.33 7.60 -4.14
C LEU A 110 -4.73 6.39 -4.87
N HIS A 111 -3.57 5.93 -4.42
CA HIS A 111 -2.93 4.72 -4.96
C HIS A 111 -3.79 3.47 -4.73
N GLU A 112 -4.41 3.34 -3.56
CA GLU A 112 -5.29 2.23 -3.25
C GLU A 112 -6.52 2.20 -4.17
N ALA A 113 -7.18 3.34 -4.35
CA ALA A 113 -8.34 3.46 -5.23
C ALA A 113 -8.00 3.05 -6.67
N HIS A 114 -6.83 3.43 -7.18
CA HIS A 114 -6.35 3.02 -8.50
C HIS A 114 -6.27 1.49 -8.63
N HIS A 115 -5.66 0.80 -7.66
CA HIS A 115 -5.51 -0.66 -7.73
C HIS A 115 -6.82 -1.42 -7.48
N LEU A 116 -7.71 -0.90 -6.62
CA LEU A 116 -9.05 -1.47 -6.44
C LEU A 116 -9.87 -1.37 -7.74
N TYR A 117 -9.81 -0.22 -8.41
CA TYR A 117 -10.45 -0.05 -9.71
C TYR A 117 -9.89 -1.01 -10.76
N ALA A 118 -8.55 -1.14 -10.83
CA ALA A 118 -7.91 -2.10 -11.73
C ALA A 118 -8.34 -3.54 -11.42
N ALA A 119 -8.35 -3.96 -10.14
CA ALA A 119 -8.79 -5.29 -9.74
C ALA A 119 -10.25 -5.56 -10.15
N MET A 120 -11.15 -4.59 -9.93
CA MET A 120 -12.56 -4.68 -10.34
C MET A 120 -12.69 -4.89 -11.87
N GLN A 121 -11.96 -4.12 -12.68
CA GLN A 121 -11.97 -4.30 -14.13
C GLN A 121 -11.48 -5.71 -14.53
N ARG A 122 -10.35 -6.16 -13.97
CA ARG A 122 -9.77 -7.47 -14.29
C ARG A 122 -10.62 -8.65 -13.84
N ALA A 123 -11.39 -8.50 -12.77
CA ALA A 123 -12.32 -9.53 -12.32
C ALA A 123 -13.52 -9.69 -13.27
N ARG A 124 -13.86 -8.66 -14.06
CA ARG A 124 -14.97 -8.65 -15.02
C ARG A 124 -14.57 -9.06 -16.44
N ASP A 125 -13.34 -8.77 -16.86
CA ASP A 125 -12.80 -9.08 -18.20
C ASP A 125 -12.52 -10.59 -18.42
N GLY A 126 -13.14 -11.47 -17.64
CA GLY A 126 -12.80 -12.89 -17.49
C GLY A 126 -13.71 -13.85 -18.23
#